data_AF-A0A1B1Y2N1-F1
#
_entry.id   AF-A0A1B1Y2N1-F1
#
_cell.length_a   1.000
_cell.length_b   1.000
_cell.length_c   1.000
_cell.angle_alpha   90.00
_cell.angle_beta   90.00
_cell.angle_gamma   90.00
#
_symmetry.space_group_name_H-M   'P 1'
#
loop_
_entity.id
_entity.type
_entity.pdbx_description
1 polymer ?
#
loop_
_entity_poly.entity_id
_entity_poly.type
_entity_poly.pdbx_seq_one_letter_code
_entity_poly.pdbx_strand_id
1 'polypeptide(L)' 'MPINSYLAHPHSGKKQELANAINAIESCEVIPSKNKDLLIIVTETNSKEEDEQLKEHIESIPSLKLLAMVAGFNTPQNIS' A
#
# COMPACT_ATOMS: atom_id res chain seq x y z
N MET A 1 8.07 -10.10 9.39
CA MET A 1 8.41 -9.11 8.35
C MET A 1 7.65 -9.42 7.07
N PRO A 2 6.36 -9.01 6.99
CA PRO A 2 5.60 -9.03 5.75
C PRO A 2 6.09 -7.98 4.75
N ILE A 3 6.14 -8.36 3.48
CA ILE A 3 6.33 -7.46 2.34
C ILE A 3 5.19 -7.70 1.36
N ASN A 4 4.37 -6.68 1.12
CA ASN A 4 3.18 -6.80 0.27
C ASN A 4 3.20 -5.79 -0.88
N SER A 5 2.50 -6.13 -1.95
CA SER A 5 2.28 -5.23 -3.08
C SER A 5 0.80 -5.10 -3.40
N TYR A 6 0.38 -3.87 -3.67
CA TYR A 6 -1.00 -3.53 -3.92
C TYR A 6 -1.17 -2.68 -5.18
N LEU A 7 -2.31 -2.84 -5.82
CA LEU A 7 -2.87 -1.88 -6.76
C LEU A 7 -3.89 -1.02 -6.03
N ALA A 8 -3.64 0.28 -5.97
CA ALA A 8 -4.57 1.26 -5.43
C ALA A 8 -5.23 2.03 -6.56
N HIS A 9 -6.55 1.87 -6.65
CA HIS A 9 -7.41 2.62 -7.56
C HIS A 9 -7.94 3.86 -6.83
N PRO A 10 -7.57 5.07 -7.24
CA PRO A 10 -8.15 6.27 -6.69
C PRO A 10 -9.59 6.48 -7.18
N HIS A 11 -10.32 7.34 -6.47
CA HIS A 11 -11.48 8.00 -7.05
C HIS A 11 -11.06 8.91 -8.23
N SER A 12 -11.99 9.17 -9.16
CA SER A 12 -11.71 9.96 -10.37
C SER A 12 -11.08 11.32 -10.02
N GLY A 13 -9.91 11.61 -10.60
CA GLY A 13 -9.18 12.86 -10.37
C GLY A 13 -8.45 12.95 -9.03
N LYS A 14 -8.49 11.91 -8.19
CA LYS A 14 -7.90 11.89 -6.84
C LYS A 14 -6.54 11.21 -6.75
N LYS A 15 -5.95 10.81 -7.88
CA LYS A 15 -4.67 10.10 -7.92
C LYS A 15 -3.54 10.77 -7.17
N GLN A 16 -3.33 12.07 -7.41
CA GLN A 16 -2.22 12.80 -6.78
C GLN A 16 -2.45 12.96 -5.28
N GLU A 17 -3.70 13.18 -4.86
CA GLU A 17 -4.09 13.24 -3.45
C GLU A 17 -3.82 11.91 -2.75
N LEU A 18 -4.22 10.79 -3.36
CA LEU A 18 -3.97 9.45 -2.85
C LEU A 18 -2.47 9.14 -2.77
N ALA A 19 -1.71 9.47 -3.82
CA ALA A 19 -0.27 9.25 -3.84
C ALA A 19 0.44 10.05 -2.74
N ASN A 20 0.06 11.31 -2.54
CA ASN A 20 0.63 12.15 -1.48
C ASN A 20 0.28 11.63 -0.08
N ALA A 21 -0.96 11.17 0.12
CA ALA A 21 -1.39 10.60 1.39
C ALA A 21 -0.61 9.33 1.76
N ILE A 22 -0.41 8.42 0.81
CA ILE A 22 0.31 7.18 1.05
C ILE A 22 1.82 7.42 1.17
N ASN A 23 2.40 8.34 0.39
CA ASN A 23 3.83 8.70 0.50
C ASN A 23 4.19 9.33 1.86
N ALA A 24 3.21 9.80 2.64
CA ALA A 24 3.44 10.27 4.00
C ALA A 24 3.59 9.12 5.02
N ILE A 25 3.33 7.88 4.61
CA ILE A 25 3.44 6.69 5.44
C ILE A 25 4.82 6.07 5.21
N GLU A 26 5.66 6.04 6.24
CA GLU A 26 7.06 5.60 6.15
C GLU A 26 7.23 4.16 5.66
N SER A 27 6.29 3.27 6.00
CA SER A 27 6.29 1.86 5.60
C SER A 27 5.76 1.60 4.18
N CYS A 28 5.58 2.66 3.37
CA CYS A 28 5.02 2.57 2.03
C CYS A 28 5.93 3.22 0.98
N GLU A 29 6.12 2.51 -0.13
CA GLU A 29 6.66 3.07 -1.38
C GLU A 29 5.55 3.14 -2.42
N VAL A 30 5.31 4.34 -2.98
CA VAL A 30 4.29 4.56 -4.01
C VAL A 30 4.91 4.77 -5.38
N ILE A 31 4.47 3.99 -6.35
CA ILE A 31 4.89 4.10 -7.75
C ILE A 31 3.65 4.45 -8.60
N PRO A 32 3.48 5.73 -8.98
CA PRO A 32 2.35 6.15 -9.81
C PRO A 32 2.44 5.60 -11.24
N SER A 33 1.35 5.03 -11.76
CA SER A 33 1.29 4.64 -13.17
C SER A 33 1.40 5.86 -14.10
N LYS A 34 2.06 5.75 -15.25
CA LYS A 34 2.14 6.87 -16.23
C LYS A 34 0.93 6.96 -17.17
N ASN A 35 0.16 5.88 -17.29
CA ASN A 35 -0.86 5.73 -18.34
C ASN A 35 -2.23 5.30 -17.82
N LYS A 36 -2.36 5.02 -16.52
CA LYS A 36 -3.61 4.62 -15.88
C LYS A 36 -3.85 5.43 -14.60
N ASP A 37 -5.11 5.55 -14.22
CA ASP A 37 -5.53 6.11 -12.95
C ASP A 37 -5.37 5.04 -11.86
N LEU A 38 -4.11 4.78 -11.50
CA LEU A 38 -3.68 3.66 -10.67
C LEU A 38 -2.34 3.98 -10.01
N LEU A 39 -2.15 3.46 -8.80
CA LEU A 39 -0.89 3.48 -8.06
C LEU A 39 -0.49 2.04 -7.74
N ILE A 40 0.81 1.76 -7.79
CA ILE A 40 1.39 0.56 -7.19
C ILE A 40 1.91 0.97 -5.81
N ILE A 41 1.61 0.18 -4.79
CA ILE A 41 2.12 0.39 -3.43
C ILE A 41 2.92 -0.85 -3.05
N VAL A 42 4.11 -0.66 -2.51
CA VAL A 42 4.89 -1.70 -1.84
C VAL A 42 4.93 -1.36 -0.36
N THR A 43 4.67 -2.33 0.50
CA THR A 43 4.73 -2.17 1.96
C THR A 43 5.74 -3.13 2.57
N GLU A 44 6.39 -2.68 3.63
CA GLU A 44 7.25 -3.51 4.48
C GLU A 44 6.95 -3.19 5.94
N THR A 45 6.64 -4.21 6.74
CA THR A 45 6.32 -4.08 8.16
C THR A 45 7.06 -5.12 9.00
N ASN A 46 7.12 -4.92 10.32
CA ASN A 46 7.87 -5.83 11.19
C ASN A 46 7.06 -7.08 11.54
N SER A 47 5.75 -6.94 11.66
CA SER A 47 4.82 -8.01 12.06
C SER A 47 3.57 -8.08 11.18
N LYS A 48 2.81 -9.16 11.33
CA LYS A 48 1.55 -9.32 10.63
C LYS A 48 0.48 -8.36 11.16
N GLU A 49 0.50 -8.09 12.46
CA GLU A 49 -0.39 -7.13 13.11
C GLU A 49 -0.15 -5.70 12.58
N GLU A 50 1.10 -5.30 12.40
CA GLU A 50 1.45 -4.01 11.77
C GLU A 50 0.98 -3.93 10.32
N ASP A 51 1.09 -5.04 9.57
CA ASP A 51 0.60 -5.11 8.18
C ASP A 51 -0.92 -4.96 8.08
N GLU A 52 -1.67 -5.64 8.97
CA GLU A 52 -3.13 -5.53 9.02
C GLU A 52 -3.57 -4.10 9.37
N GLN A 53 -2.93 -3.47 10.36
CA GLN A 53 -3.21 -2.08 10.72
C GLN A 53 -2.85 -1.09 9.60
N LEU A 54 -1.71 -1.31 8.93
CA LEU A 54 -1.29 -0.50 7.79
C LEU A 54 -2.31 -0.60 6.64
N LYS A 55 -2.78 -1.81 6.35
CA LYS A 55 -3.80 -2.04 5.33
C LYS A 55 -5.10 -1.31 5.66
N GLU A 56 -5.59 -1.40 6.90
CA GLU A 56 -6.78 -0.68 7.35
C GLU A 56 -6.61 0.84 7.25
N HIS A 57 -5.43 1.36 7.59
CA HIS A 57 -5.11 2.78 7.43
C HIS A 57 -5.21 3.19 5.95
N ILE A 58 -4.56 2.46 5.05
CA ILE A 58 -4.63 2.74 3.60
C ILE A 58 -6.08 2.69 3.10
N GLU A 59 -6.86 1.68 3.51
CA GLU A 59 -8.27 1.52 3.15
C GLU A 59 -9.17 2.65 3.65
N SER A 60 -8.79 3.34 4.73
CA SER A 60 -9.52 4.49 5.27
C SER A 60 -9.29 5.80 4.53
N ILE A 61 -8.31 5.86 3.61
CA ILE A 61 -7.97 7.09 2.88
C ILE A 61 -9.14 7.49 1.95
N PRO A 62 -9.75 8.68 2.09
CA PRO A 62 -10.95 9.05 1.34
C PRO A 62 -10.77 9.11 -0.19
N SER A 63 -9.54 9.31 -0.67
CA SER A 63 -9.21 9.35 -2.10
C SER A 63 -9.07 7.97 -2.73
N LEU A 64 -9.05 6.90 -1.92
CA LEU A 64 -8.97 5.51 -2.37
C LEU A 64 -10.37 4.94 -2.66
N LYS A 65 -10.52 4.32 -3.82
CA LYS A 65 -11.75 3.61 -4.22
C LYS A 65 -11.64 2.10 -4.00
N LEU A 66 -10.49 1.51 -4.31
CA LEU A 66 -10.24 0.08 -4.19
C LEU A 66 -8.76 -0.17 -3.95
N LEU A 67 -8.46 -1.05 -2.99
CA LEU A 67 -7.14 -1.62 -2.77
C LEU A 67 -7.17 -3.10 -3.12
N ALA A 68 -6.29 -3.55 -4.01
CA ALA A 68 -6.19 -4.95 -4.41
C ALA A 68 -4.77 -5.46 -4.18
N MET A 69 -4.63 -6.46 -3.32
CA MET A 69 -3.34 -7.12 -3.08
C MET A 69 -2.97 -7.98 -4.28
N VAL A 70 -1.74 -7.83 -4.78
CA VAL A 70 -1.21 -8.58 -5.93
C VAL A 70 -0.26 -9.69 -5.47
N ALA A 71 0.59 -9.38 -4.50
CA ALA A 71 1.50 -10.35 -3.91
C ALA A 71 1.72 -10.03 -2.44
N GLY A 72 1.89 -11.08 -1.63
CA GLY A 72 2.31 -10.96 -0.25
C GLY A 72 3.35 -12.00 0.12
N PHE A 73 4.41 -11.55 0.77
CA PHE A 73 5.54 -12.36 1.17
C PHE A 73 5.73 -12.25 2.68
N ASN A 74 5.65 -13.38 3.37
CA ASN A 74 6.00 -13.46 4.78
C ASN A 74 7.37 -14.11 4.89
N THR A 75 8.40 -13.33 5.19
CA THR A 75 9.73 -13.88 5.46
C THR A 75 9.68 -14.54 6.84
N PRO A 76 9.92 -15.87 6.96
CA PRO A 76 10.08 -16.48 8.27
C PRO A 76 11.28 -15.82 8.94
N GLN A 77 11.11 -15.37 10.19
CA GLN A 77 12.26 -14.98 11.00
C GLN A 77 13.11 -16.24 11.18
N ASN A 78 14.24 -16.31 10.47
CA ASN A 78 15.25 -17.31 10.75
C ASN A 78 15.74 -17.08 12.18
N ILE A 79 15.28 -17.90 13.12
CA ILE A 79 15.86 -17.98 14.45
C ILE A 79 17.14 -18.80 14.26
N SER A 80 18.26 -18.11 14.10
CA SER A 80 19.61 -18.70 14.16
C SER A 80 20.04 -18.95 15.60
#